data_AF-A0A2W2AJN2-F1
#
_entry.id   AF-A0A2W2AJN2-F1
#
_cell.length_a   1.000
_cell.length_b   1.000
_cell.length_c   1.000
_cell.angle_alpha   90.00
_cell.angle_beta   90.00
_cell.angle_gamma   90.00
#
_symmetry.space_group_name_H-M   'P 1'
#
loop_
_entity.id
_entity.type
_entity.pdbx_description
1 polymer ?
#
loop_
_entity_poly.entity_id
_entity_poly.type
_entity_poly.pdbx_seq_one_letter_code
_entity_poly.pdbx_strand_id
1 'polypeptide(L)'
;MPQVVVGVPLAKVPELFRQAVHAVQGATLIEVLEDRALVGRRTTFAVRSETTRFTFHARSESTSEIRAESTNGGVFGIATYRGAVLEIGRAVLKELERASAPNQG
;
A
#
# COMPACT_ATOMS: atom_id res chain seq x y z
N MET A 1 7.03 10.78 3.24
CA MET A 1 6.39 9.64 2.57
C MET A 1 5.75 8.79 3.66
N PRO A 2 4.45 8.50 3.62
CA PRO A 2 3.81 7.70 4.66
C PRO A 2 4.26 6.25 4.57
N GLN A 3 4.34 5.64 5.74
CA GLN A 3 4.94 4.34 5.95
C GLN A 3 4.31 3.67 7.16
N VAL A 4 4.42 2.35 7.24
CA VAL A 4 4.07 1.54 8.40
C VAL A 4 5.18 0.56 8.68
N VAL A 5 5.43 0.26 9.96
CA VAL A 5 6.31 -0.84 10.37
C VAL A 5 5.44 -1.97 10.87
N VAL A 6 5.64 -3.16 10.31
CA VAL A 6 4.89 -4.37 10.64
C VAL A 6 5.80 -5.39 11.31
N GLY A 7 5.27 -6.10 12.31
CA GLY A 7 5.98 -7.14 13.05
C GLY A 7 6.08 -8.48 12.30
N VAL A 8 6.45 -8.44 11.01
CA VAL A 8 6.68 -9.65 10.21
C VAL A 8 8.00 -9.57 9.43
N PRO A 9 8.69 -10.70 9.18
CA PRO A 9 9.83 -10.76 8.27
C PRO A 9 9.45 -10.34 6.84
N LEU A 10 10.41 -9.81 6.09
CA LEU A 10 10.19 -9.29 4.72
C LEU A 10 9.52 -10.33 3.80
N ALA A 11 9.91 -11.60 3.91
CA ALA A 11 9.34 -12.69 3.12
C ALA A 11 7.84 -12.93 3.36
N LYS A 12 7.30 -12.48 4.50
CA LYS A 12 5.88 -12.58 4.85
C LYS A 12 5.08 -11.34 4.49
N VAL A 13 5.75 -10.24 4.15
CA VAL A 13 5.10 -8.98 3.76
C VAL A 13 4.19 -9.14 2.54
N PRO A 14 4.57 -9.84 1.45
CA PRO A 14 3.69 -10.00 0.29
C PRO A 14 2.34 -10.67 0.60
N GLU A 15 2.31 -11.63 1.52
CA GLU A 15 1.08 -12.32 1.93
C GLU A 15 0.20 -11.39 2.78
N LEU A 16 0.79 -10.77 3.81
CA LEU A 16 0.12 -9.77 4.65
C LEU A 16 -0.44 -8.61 3.82
N PHE A 17 0.31 -8.15 2.83
CA PHE A 17 -0.07 -7.06 1.95
C PHE A 17 -1.29 -7.40 1.10
N ARG A 18 -1.36 -8.60 0.55
CA ARG A 18 -2.54 -9.06 -0.20
C ARG A 18 -3.79 -9.05 0.69
N GLN A 19 -3.69 -9.56 1.91
CA GLN A 19 -4.79 -9.57 2.87
C GLN A 19 -5.29 -8.14 3.17
N ALA A 20 -4.37 -7.21 3.45
CA ALA A 20 -4.71 -5.82 3.71
C ALA A 20 -5.39 -5.16 2.50
N VAL A 21 -4.90 -5.39 1.27
CA VAL A 21 -5.54 -4.84 0.06
C VAL A 21 -6.95 -5.41 -0.15
N HIS A 22 -7.16 -6.70 0.07
CA HIS A 22 -8.48 -7.31 -0.06
C HIS A 22 -9.49 -6.79 0.97
N ALA A 23 -9.03 -6.32 2.13
CA ALA A 23 -9.88 -5.68 3.14
C ALA A 23 -10.29 -4.23 2.77
N VAL A 24 -9.58 -3.58 1.84
CA VAL A 24 -9.87 -2.20 1.43
C VAL A 24 -10.84 -2.18 0.23
N GLN A 25 -12.08 -1.75 0.48
CA GLN A 25 -13.08 -1.60 -0.56
C GLN A 25 -12.60 -0.62 -1.66
N GLY A 26 -12.69 -1.06 -2.92
CA GLY A 26 -12.28 -0.24 -4.08
C GLY A 26 -10.78 -0.27 -4.38
N ALA A 27 -9.97 -0.94 -3.56
CA ALA A 27 -8.59 -1.24 -3.91
C ALA A 27 -8.54 -2.36 -4.95
N THR A 28 -7.58 -2.28 -5.86
CA THR A 28 -7.30 -3.34 -6.84
C THR A 28 -5.81 -3.62 -6.82
N LEU A 29 -5.47 -4.86 -6.51
CA LEU A 29 -4.10 -5.33 -6.58
C LEU A 29 -3.70 -5.47 -8.05
N ILE A 30 -2.67 -4.73 -8.46
CA ILE A 30 -2.14 -4.80 -9.84
C ILE A 30 -0.94 -5.76 -9.88
N GLU A 31 -0.02 -5.60 -8.94
CA GLU A 31 1.20 -6.40 -8.85
C GLU A 31 1.64 -6.55 -7.39
N VAL A 32 2.18 -7.71 -7.02
CA VAL A 32 2.89 -7.92 -5.76
C VAL A 32 4.12 -8.77 -6.03
N LEU A 33 5.27 -8.22 -5.69
CA LEU A 33 6.59 -8.84 -5.74
C LEU A 33 7.17 -8.94 -4.33
N GLU A 34 8.38 -9.47 -4.22
CA GLU A 34 9.07 -9.67 -2.94
C GLU A 34 9.48 -8.35 -2.27
N ASP A 35 9.79 -7.32 -3.07
CA ASP A 35 10.31 -6.03 -2.63
C ASP A 35 9.32 -4.87 -2.80
N ARG A 36 8.22 -5.09 -3.53
CA ARG A 36 7.26 -4.03 -3.85
C ARG A 36 5.87 -4.56 -4.19
N ALA A 37 4.88 -3.66 -4.14
CA ALA A 37 3.55 -3.89 -4.67
C ALA A 37 3.00 -2.64 -5.36
N LEU A 38 2.03 -2.86 -6.25
CA LEU A 38 1.30 -1.81 -6.93
C LEU A 38 -0.20 -2.00 -6.73
N VAL A 39 -0.86 -0.97 -6.23
CA VAL A 39 -2.30 -0.96 -5.96
C VAL A 39 -2.94 0.17 -6.75
N GLY A 40 -3.99 -0.16 -7.51
CA GLY A 40 -4.87 0.80 -8.16
C GLY A 40 -6.14 1.04 -7.36
N ARG A 41 -6.83 2.15 -7.66
CA ARG A 41 -8.22 2.36 -7.26
C ARG A 41 -9.14 1.98 -8.42
N ARG A 42 -10.13 1.10 -8.16
CA ARG A 42 -11.19 0.84 -9.13
C ARG A 42 -12.18 1.99 -9.12
N THR A 43 -12.24 2.75 -10.21
CA THR A 43 -13.26 3.80 -10.41
C THR A 43 -14.12 3.45 -11.63
N THR A 44 -15.42 3.72 -11.56
CA THR A 44 -16.35 3.56 -12.70
C THR A 44 -16.21 4.67 -13.75
N PHE A 45 -15.37 5.68 -13.47
CA PHE A 45 -15.09 6.79 -14.37
C PHE A 45 -13.70 6.61 -14.99
N ALA A 46 -13.65 6.42 -16.30
CA ALA A 46 -12.42 6.17 -17.08
C ALA A 46 -11.32 7.27 -16.99
N VAL A 47 -11.54 8.34 -16.22
CA VAL A 47 -10.71 9.55 -16.17
C VAL A 47 -9.80 9.58 -14.93
N ARG A 48 -9.95 8.66 -13.96
CA ARG A 48 -9.15 8.66 -12.72
C ARG A 48 -8.63 7.26 -12.39
N SER A 49 -7.54 6.87 -13.04
CA SER A 49 -6.72 5.71 -12.65
C SER A 49 -5.65 6.16 -11.66
N GLU A 50 -5.98 6.04 -10.39
CA GLU A 50 -5.09 6.33 -9.27
C GLU A 50 -4.27 5.08 -8.94
N THR A 51 -2.94 5.17 -8.97
CA THR A 51 -2.04 4.07 -8.61
C THR A 51 -1.06 4.48 -7.52
N THR A 52 -0.85 3.57 -6.56
CA THR A 52 0.08 3.73 -5.44
C THR A 52 1.06 2.56 -5.45
N ARG A 53 2.35 2.88 -5.46
CA ARG A 53 3.44 1.92 -5.26
C ARG A 53 3.74 1.80 -3.78
N PHE A 54 3.99 0.58 -3.36
CA PHE A 54 4.47 0.24 -2.03
C PHE A 54 5.83 -0.41 -2.18
N THR A 55 6.80 0.01 -1.37
CA THR A 55 8.12 -0.64 -1.29
C THR A 55 8.30 -1.27 0.08
N PHE A 56 8.88 -2.46 0.10
CA PHE A 56 9.08 -3.27 1.29
C PHE A 56 10.57 -3.28 1.65
N HIS A 57 10.88 -3.00 2.91
CA HIS A 57 12.24 -2.96 3.41
C HIS A 57 12.34 -3.75 4.71
N ALA A 58 13.33 -4.62 4.82
CA ALA A 58 13.65 -5.23 6.11
C ALA A 58 14.21 -4.16 7.06
N ARG A 59 13.67 -4.09 8.28
CA ARG A 59 14.22 -3.28 9.39
C ARG A 59 15.03 -4.15 10.34
N SER A 60 14.56 -5.38 10.57
CA SER A 60 15.24 -6.43 11.31
C SER A 60 14.82 -7.80 10.75
N GLU A 61 15.27 -8.89 11.36
CA GLU A 61 14.83 -10.25 11.00
C GLU A 61 13.32 -10.46 11.19
N SER A 62 12.70 -9.72 12.12
CA SER A 62 11.30 -9.88 12.51
C SER A 62 10.42 -8.68 12.18
N THR A 63 10.99 -7.58 11.66
CA THR A 63 10.23 -6.36 11.36
C THR A 63 10.53 -5.85 9.96
N SER A 64 9.48 -5.35 9.32
CA SER A 64 9.55 -4.80 7.98
C SER A 64 8.88 -3.43 7.92
N GLU A 65 9.45 -2.54 7.13
CA GLU A 65 8.89 -1.23 6.82
C GLU A 65 8.26 -1.27 5.43
N ILE A 66 7.03 -0.78 5.33
CA ILE A 66 6.30 -0.64 4.09
C ILE A 66 6.09 0.85 3.84
N ARG A 67 6.60 1.36 2.72
CA ARG A 67 6.51 2.78 2.32
C ARG A 67 5.56 2.92 1.15
N ALA A 68 4.71 3.93 1.15
CA ALA A 68 3.75 4.17 0.07
C ALA A 68 4.07 5.48 -0.69
N GLU A 69 4.06 5.39 -2.02
CA GLU A 69 4.25 6.51 -2.94
C GLU A 69 3.19 6.48 -4.05
N SER A 70 2.51 7.61 -4.29
CA SER A 70 1.64 7.73 -5.45
C SER A 70 2.45 7.69 -6.75
N THR A 71 2.14 6.76 -7.64
CA THR A 71 2.78 6.67 -8.97
C THR A 71 2.09 7.57 -9.99
N ASN A 72 0.78 7.70 -9.90
CA ASN A 72 -0.03 8.60 -10.73
C ASN A 72 -1.02 9.34 -9.82
N GLY A 73 -0.66 10.53 -9.35
CA GLY A 73 -1.59 11.44 -8.70
C GLY A 73 -1.85 12.59 -9.67
N GLY A 74 -3.03 12.67 -10.25
CA GLY A 74 -3.37 13.77 -11.15
C GLY A 74 -4.73 13.59 -11.82
N VAL A 75 -5.62 14.55 -11.61
CA VAL A 75 -6.76 14.78 -12.51
C VAL A 75 -6.21 15.60 -13.67
N PHE A 76 -6.47 15.21 -14.92
CA PHE A 76 -6.06 15.95 -16.13
C PHE A 76 -4.55 16.06 -16.44
N GLY A 77 -3.76 14.99 -16.24
CA GLY A 77 -2.40 14.93 -16.80
C GLY A 77 -1.39 15.95 -16.25
N ILE A 78 -1.72 16.68 -15.18
CA ILE A 78 -0.85 17.68 -14.57
C ILE A 78 -0.90 17.52 -13.04
N ALA A 79 0.29 17.63 -12.44
CA ALA A 79 0.63 17.63 -11.01
C ALA A 79 0.81 16.26 -10.33
N THR A 80 1.94 15.61 -10.63
CA THR A 80 2.63 14.70 -9.71
C THR A 80 2.86 15.38 -8.36
N TYR A 81 1.98 15.15 -7.38
CA TYR A 81 2.26 15.52 -5.99
C TYR A 81 3.24 14.50 -5.41
N ARG A 82 4.54 14.77 -5.58
CA ARG A 82 5.63 14.00 -4.98
C ARG A 82 5.39 13.93 -3.46
N GLY A 83 5.05 12.75 -2.94
CA GLY A 83 4.75 12.53 -1.51
C GLY A 83 3.28 12.61 -1.09
N ALA A 84 2.34 12.88 -2.00
CA ALA A 84 0.92 12.65 -1.72
C ALA A 84 0.66 11.15 -1.70
N VAL A 85 -0.07 10.68 -0.69
CA VAL A 85 -0.64 9.34 -0.69
C VAL A 85 -2.13 9.48 -0.80
N LEU A 86 -2.60 8.91 -1.90
CA LEU A 86 -4.00 8.83 -2.28
C LEU A 86 -4.75 8.09 -1.17
N GLU A 87 -6.05 8.37 -1.04
CA GLU A 87 -6.89 7.80 0.03
C GLU A 87 -6.75 6.28 0.11
N ILE A 88 -6.61 5.61 -1.04
CA ILE A 88 -6.43 4.17 -1.12
C ILE A 88 -5.11 3.71 -0.51
N GLY A 89 -4.03 4.47 -0.73
CA GLY A 89 -2.73 4.16 -0.14
C GLY A 89 -2.74 4.29 1.38
N ARG A 90 -3.44 5.30 1.91
CA ARG A 90 -3.64 5.48 3.36
C ARG A 90 -4.49 4.37 3.95
N ALA A 91 -5.56 3.98 3.27
CA ALA A 91 -6.43 2.88 3.71
C ALA A 91 -5.66 1.56 3.80
N VAL A 92 -4.85 1.23 2.79
CA VAL A 92 -4.00 0.02 2.82
C VAL A 92 -2.97 0.06 3.95
N LEU A 93 -2.31 1.20 4.17
CA LEU A 93 -1.39 1.35 5.31
C LEU A 93 -2.08 1.14 6.67
N LYS A 94 -3.31 1.65 6.82
CA LYS A 94 -4.11 1.47 8.04
C LYS A 94 -4.50 0.00 8.26
N GLU A 95 -4.85 -0.72 7.21
CA GLU A 95 -5.15 -2.16 7.32
C GLU A 95 -3.89 -2.99 7.61
N LEU A 96 -2.73 -2.60 7.07
CA LEU A 96 -1.44 -3.22 7.42
C LEU A 96 -1.08 -3.00 8.89
N GLU A 97 -1.34 -1.81 9.43
CA GLU A 97 -1.14 -1.52 10.85
C GLU A 97 -2.07 -2.39 11.72
N ARG A 98 -3.35 -2.52 11.33
CA ARG A 98 -4.32 -3.38 12.02
C ARG A 98 -3.95 -4.87 11.97
N ALA A 99 -3.56 -5.37 10.81
CA ALA A 99 -3.19 -6.77 10.62
C ALA A 99 -1.85 -7.13 11.30
N SER A 100 -1.02 -6.14 11.60
CA SER A 100 0.24 -6.33 12.32
C SER A 100 0.15 -6.06 13.82
N ALA A 101 -0.95 -5.49 14.32
CA ALA A 101 -1.21 -5.37 15.74
C ALA A 101 -1.39 -6.78 16.33
N PRO A 102 -0.64 -7.15 17.40
CA PRO A 102 -0.92 -8.38 18.12
C PRO A 102 -2.36 -8.30 18.64
N ASN A 103 -3.18 -9.31 18.37
CA ASN A 103 -4.53 -9.45 18.90
C ASN A 103 -4.54 -9.07 20.38
N GLN A 104 -5.05 -7.88 20.70
CA GLN A 104 -5.60 -7.61 22.02
C GLN A 104 -7.04 -8.09 21.96
N GLY A 105 -7.22 -9.39 22.18
CA GLY A 105 -8.50 -10.09 22.20
C GLY A 105 -8.30 -11.48 22.78
#